data_AF-Q4T4M5-F1
#
_entry.id   AF-Q4T4M5-F1
#
_cell.length_a   1.000
_cell.length_b   1.000
_cell.length_c   1.000
_cell.angle_alpha   90.00
_cell.angle_beta   90.00
_cell.angle_gamma   90.00
#
_symmetry.space_group_name_H-M   'P 1'
#
loop_
_entity.id
_entity.type
_entity.pdbx_description
1 polymer ?
#
loop_
_entity_poly.entity_id
_entity_poly.type
_entity_poly.pdbx_seq_one_letter_code
_entity_poly.pdbx_strand_id
1 'polypeptide(L)'
;MATSRLLRSVSSNFHTVLPVLKGSALLSPLRLTSNPHFGRTIASSSRLTTALKFTERHEWIRVDDGETGTVGISHYAQEALGDVVYCGLPEIGTQLSQQDEFGALESVKAASELYSPLTGEVLEVNTLLADKPGLVNRSCYKDGWLMKMTIANPAELDGLMDEAAYERYIRSIE
;
A
#
# COMPACT_ATOMS: atom_id res chain seq x y z
N MET A 1 -25.27 7.71 -46.47
CA MET A 1 -26.23 7.02 -47.37
C MET A 1 -26.39 5.58 -46.87
N ALA A 2 -27.64 5.08 -46.89
CA ALA A 2 -28.12 3.72 -46.51
C ALA A 2 -28.09 3.40 -45.00
N THR A 3 -29.15 3.41 -44.18
CA THR A 3 -30.57 2.97 -44.19
C THR A 3 -30.84 1.50 -43.82
N SER A 4 -31.92 1.32 -43.03
CA SER A 4 -32.70 0.09 -42.70
C SER A 4 -32.19 -0.79 -41.56
N ARG A 5 -33.01 -1.40 -40.69
CA ARG A 5 -34.47 -1.48 -40.39
C ARG A 5 -34.56 -2.22 -39.03
N LEU A 6 -35.32 -1.77 -38.01
CA LEU A 6 -36.70 -2.19 -37.63
C LEU A 6 -36.93 -3.72 -37.69
N LEU A 7 -37.68 -4.44 -36.84
CA LEU A 7 -38.51 -4.25 -35.65
C LEU A 7 -39.02 -5.66 -35.26
N ARG A 8 -39.31 -5.88 -33.96
CA ARG A 8 -40.41 -6.70 -33.35
C ARG A 8 -40.72 -8.14 -33.83
N SER A 9 -40.93 -9.04 -32.86
CA SER A 9 -42.18 -9.84 -32.74
C SER A 9 -42.28 -10.55 -31.36
N VAL A 10 -43.19 -10.15 -30.46
CA VAL A 10 -44.53 -10.72 -30.12
C VAL A 10 -44.55 -12.06 -29.36
N SER A 11 -44.71 -11.95 -28.03
CA SER A 11 -45.85 -12.36 -27.18
C SER A 11 -46.51 -13.76 -27.23
N SER A 12 -46.75 -14.25 -25.99
CA SER A 12 -47.95 -14.93 -25.45
C SER A 12 -48.23 -16.41 -25.80
N ASN A 13 -48.41 -17.25 -24.77
CA ASN A 13 -49.76 -17.56 -24.25
C ASN A 13 -49.76 -18.52 -23.04
N PHE A 14 -50.72 -18.24 -22.15
CA PHE A 14 -51.17 -19.03 -21.00
C PHE A 14 -51.85 -20.33 -21.44
N HIS A 15 -51.85 -21.36 -20.58
CA HIS A 15 -53.09 -22.07 -20.23
C HIS A 15 -52.97 -22.91 -18.93
N THR A 16 -53.97 -22.70 -18.09
CA THR A 16 -54.32 -23.33 -16.80
C THR A 16 -54.69 -24.81 -16.94
N VAL A 17 -54.28 -25.68 -15.99
CA VAL A 17 -55.12 -26.79 -15.46
C VAL A 17 -54.64 -27.21 -14.05
N LEU A 18 -55.56 -27.21 -13.06
CA LEU A 18 -55.48 -27.94 -11.77
C LEU A 18 -56.36 -29.21 -11.91
N PRO A 19 -56.03 -30.34 -11.25
CA PRO A 19 -56.86 -30.74 -10.10
C PRO A 19 -56.18 -31.58 -8.97
N VAL A 20 -56.59 -31.28 -7.72
CA VAL A 20 -57.17 -32.13 -6.65
C VAL A 20 -56.54 -33.49 -6.20
N LEU A 21 -56.07 -33.45 -4.93
CA LEU A 21 -56.15 -34.39 -3.77
C LEU A 21 -55.91 -35.92 -3.90
N LYS A 22 -54.93 -36.45 -3.15
CA LYS A 22 -55.08 -37.26 -1.89
C LYS A 22 -53.77 -37.98 -1.52
N GLY A 23 -53.52 -38.16 -0.22
CA GLY A 23 -52.53 -39.11 0.34
C GLY A 23 -51.60 -38.46 1.37
N SER A 24 -51.99 -38.43 2.64
CA SER A 24 -51.60 -39.40 3.69
C SER A 24 -50.13 -39.33 4.11
N ALA A 25 -49.96 -38.90 5.36
CA ALA A 25 -48.71 -38.67 6.06
C ALA A 25 -47.88 -39.93 6.23
N LEU A 26 -46.55 -39.80 6.07
CA LEU A 26 -45.57 -40.57 6.83
C LEU A 26 -44.37 -39.67 7.15
N LEU A 27 -44.19 -39.43 8.45
CA LEU A 27 -43.07 -38.74 9.07
C LEU A 27 -41.78 -39.55 8.83
N SER A 28 -40.79 -38.95 8.17
CA SER A 28 -39.42 -39.46 8.14
C SER A 28 -38.51 -38.49 8.90
N PRO A 29 -37.74 -38.95 9.90
CA PRO A 29 -36.86 -38.09 10.66
C PRO A 29 -35.61 -37.71 9.86
N LEU A 30 -35.31 -36.41 9.85
CA LEU A 30 -34.03 -35.84 9.45
C LEU A 30 -32.92 -36.29 10.43
N ARG A 31 -31.72 -36.59 9.93
CA ARG A 31 -30.57 -35.68 10.04
C ARG A 31 -29.28 -36.36 9.59
N LEU A 32 -28.77 -35.81 8.50
CA LEU A 32 -27.39 -35.83 8.04
C LEU A 32 -26.48 -35.29 9.17
N THR A 33 -25.49 -36.06 9.61
CA THR A 33 -24.35 -35.51 10.36
C THR A 33 -23.13 -35.60 9.47
N SER A 34 -22.97 -34.64 8.56
CA SER A 34 -21.66 -34.33 8.02
C SER A 34 -20.91 -33.55 9.09
N ASN A 35 -19.70 -34.02 9.42
CA ASN A 35 -18.81 -33.38 10.36
C ASN A 35 -17.88 -32.48 9.55
N PRO A 36 -18.11 -31.16 9.42
CA PRO A 36 -17.06 -30.29 8.94
C PRO A 36 -16.06 -30.13 10.08
N HIS A 37 -14.86 -30.69 9.91
CA HIS A 37 -13.70 -30.24 10.65
C HIS A 37 -13.55 -28.74 10.41
N PHE A 38 -13.98 -27.96 11.40
CA PHE A 38 -13.74 -26.54 11.48
C PHE A 38 -12.26 -26.33 11.74
N GLY A 39 -11.46 -26.41 10.66
CA GLY A 39 -10.11 -25.88 10.65
C GLY A 39 -10.22 -24.40 10.98
N ARG A 40 -9.87 -24.04 12.21
CA ARG A 40 -9.63 -22.65 12.59
C ARG A 40 -8.42 -22.17 11.79
N THR A 41 -8.67 -21.61 10.60
CA THR A 41 -7.69 -20.74 9.96
C THR A 41 -7.56 -19.51 10.86
N ILE A 42 -6.46 -19.42 11.60
CA ILE A 42 -6.08 -18.15 12.21
C ILE A 42 -5.60 -17.30 11.05
N ALA A 43 -6.50 -16.47 10.51
CA ALA A 43 -6.08 -15.32 9.73
C ALA A 43 -5.27 -14.44 10.68
N SER A 44 -3.95 -14.48 10.55
CA SER A 44 -3.06 -13.53 11.18
C SER A 44 -3.31 -12.19 10.50
N SER A 45 -4.30 -11.44 11.01
CA SER A 45 -4.47 -10.05 10.65
C SER A 45 -3.26 -9.29 11.19
N SER A 46 -2.26 -9.11 10.32
CA SER A 46 -1.16 -8.17 10.52
C SER A 46 -1.77 -6.84 10.93
N ARG A 47 -1.53 -6.43 12.18
CA ARG A 47 -2.01 -5.15 12.68
C ARG A 47 -1.20 -4.09 11.96
N LEU A 48 -1.90 -3.13 11.36
CA LEU A 48 -1.35 -1.94 10.73
C LEU A 48 -0.24 -1.35 11.63
N THR A 49 1.01 -1.50 11.21
CA THR A 49 2.12 -1.04 12.03
C THR A 49 2.36 0.42 11.65
N THR A 50 1.83 1.35 12.44
CA THR A 50 2.14 2.80 12.32
C THR A 50 3.60 3.12 12.65
N ALA A 51 4.39 2.12 13.09
CA ALA A 51 5.80 2.29 13.38
C ALA A 51 6.61 2.51 12.10
N LEU A 52 7.70 3.28 12.24
CA LEU A 52 8.65 3.47 11.16
C LEU A 52 9.45 2.19 10.91
N LYS A 53 9.70 1.93 9.64
CA LYS A 53 10.66 0.95 9.15
C LYS A 53 11.76 1.69 8.40
N PHE A 54 12.98 1.18 8.47
CA PHE A 54 14.18 1.87 7.97
C PHE A 54 14.98 0.99 7.03
N THR A 55 15.58 1.61 6.03
CA THR A 55 16.56 1.01 5.13
C THR A 55 17.98 1.21 5.67
N GLU A 56 18.95 0.46 5.15
CA GLU A 56 20.38 0.69 5.42
C GLU A 56 20.88 2.02 4.84
N ARG A 57 20.12 2.59 3.90
CA ARG A 57 20.40 3.86 3.21
C ARG A 57 19.72 5.07 3.87
N HIS A 58 19.17 4.86 5.06
CA HIS A 58 18.63 5.89 5.94
C HIS A 58 17.31 6.54 5.48
N GLU A 59 16.60 5.93 4.53
CA GLU A 59 15.19 6.20 4.30
C GLU A 59 14.32 5.51 5.36
N TRP A 60 13.18 6.11 5.65
CA TRP A 60 12.12 5.50 6.44
C TRP A 60 10.85 5.35 5.62
N ILE A 61 10.06 4.34 5.96
CA ILE A 61 8.67 4.20 5.53
C ILE A 61 7.75 4.02 6.74
N ARG A 62 6.63 4.75 6.75
CA ARG A 62 5.51 4.54 7.67
C ARG A 62 4.36 3.93 6.90
N VAL A 63 3.88 2.76 7.33
CA VAL A 63 2.69 2.13 6.74
C VAL A 63 1.44 2.79 7.34
N ASP A 64 0.59 3.35 6.49
CA ASP A 64 -0.56 4.14 6.93
C ASP A 64 -1.83 3.27 7.08
N ASP A 65 -2.15 2.44 6.08
CA ASP A 65 -3.35 1.59 6.03
C ASP A 65 -3.08 0.15 5.57
N GLY A 66 -1.80 -0.24 5.48
CA GLY A 66 -1.37 -1.59 5.08
C GLY A 66 -1.21 -1.75 3.57
N GLU A 67 -1.74 -0.83 2.78
CA GLU A 67 -1.66 -0.81 1.32
C GLU A 67 -0.79 0.36 0.82
N THR A 68 -0.70 1.43 1.62
CA THR A 68 0.08 2.63 1.32
C THR A 68 1.11 2.92 2.39
N GLY A 69 2.19 3.58 1.98
CA GLY A 69 3.23 4.04 2.89
C GLY A 69 3.75 5.42 2.53
N THR A 70 4.05 6.19 3.58
CA THR A 70 4.73 7.47 3.48
C THR A 70 6.24 7.26 3.64
N VAL A 71 7.03 7.85 2.74
CA VAL A 71 8.50 7.71 2.69
C VAL A 71 9.19 9.04 2.99
N GLY A 72 10.31 9.00 3.70
CA GLY A 72 11.21 10.14 3.92
C GLY A 72 12.62 9.71 4.30
N ILE A 73 13.48 10.66 4.70
CA ILE A 73 14.82 10.37 5.24
C ILE A 73 14.89 10.55 6.75
N SER A 74 15.78 9.81 7.41
CA SER A 74 15.95 9.85 8.86
C SER A 74 16.64 11.13 9.35
N HIS A 75 16.59 11.36 10.66
CA HIS A 75 17.35 12.45 11.30
C HIS A 75 18.86 12.34 11.03
N TYR A 76 19.42 11.13 11.12
CA TYR A 76 20.84 10.89 10.84
C TYR A 76 21.22 11.32 9.41
N ALA A 77 20.40 10.96 8.42
CA ALA A 77 20.64 11.31 7.02
C ALA A 77 20.63 12.82 6.79
N GLN A 78 19.66 13.55 7.36
CA GLN A 78 19.57 14.99 7.14
C GLN A 78 20.71 15.75 7.85
N GLU A 79 21.21 15.26 8.99
CA GLU A 79 22.40 15.85 9.64
C GLU A 79 23.66 15.65 8.79
N ALA A 80 23.82 14.45 8.21
CA ALA A 80 24.95 14.13 7.34
C ALA A 80 24.94 14.96 6.05
N LEU A 81 23.76 15.21 5.46
CA LEU A 81 23.60 16.11 4.31
C LEU A 81 23.88 17.57 4.70
N GLY A 82 23.39 18.01 5.86
CA GLY A 82 23.33 19.43 6.22
C GLY A 82 22.14 20.14 5.60
N ASP A 83 22.21 21.47 5.49
CA ASP A 83 21.08 22.30 5.07
C ASP A 83 20.64 21.99 3.65
N VAL A 84 19.47 21.35 3.52
CA VAL A 84 18.90 20.94 2.23
C VAL A 84 18.38 22.17 1.49
N VAL A 85 18.82 22.31 0.24
CA VAL A 85 18.48 23.43 -0.65
C VAL A 85 17.68 23.00 -1.88
N TYR A 86 17.68 21.72 -2.21
CA TYR A 86 16.92 21.17 -3.33
C TYR A 86 16.43 19.76 -3.04
N CYS A 87 15.22 19.44 -3.54
CA CYS A 87 14.59 18.12 -3.45
C CYS A 87 14.12 17.70 -4.85
N GLY A 88 14.84 16.76 -5.48
CA GLY A 88 14.40 16.07 -6.69
C GLY A 88 13.49 14.90 -6.30
N LEU A 89 12.20 15.03 -6.58
CA LEU A 89 11.16 14.03 -6.26
C LEU A 89 10.62 13.40 -7.55
N PRO A 90 10.04 12.18 -7.49
CA PRO A 90 9.57 11.47 -8.67
C PRO A 90 8.24 12.05 -9.18
N GLU A 91 7.79 11.61 -10.35
CA GLU A 91 6.45 11.93 -10.84
C GLU A 91 5.40 11.00 -10.20
N ILE A 92 4.20 11.53 -9.93
CA ILE A 92 3.05 10.72 -9.50
C ILE A 92 2.69 9.72 -10.62
N GLY A 93 2.45 8.46 -10.27
CA GLY A 93 2.21 7.34 -11.19
C GLY A 93 3.48 6.61 -11.63
N THR A 94 4.65 7.00 -11.13
CA THR A 94 5.90 6.26 -11.40
C THR A 94 5.86 4.90 -10.72
N GLN A 95 6.15 3.84 -11.48
CA GLN A 95 6.38 2.49 -10.94
C GLN A 95 7.81 2.36 -10.45
N LEU A 96 7.99 1.98 -9.19
CA LEU A 96 9.28 1.78 -8.55
C LEU A 96 9.38 0.33 -8.05
N SER A 97 10.54 -0.28 -8.26
CA SER A 97 10.95 -1.52 -7.58
C SER A 97 11.69 -1.16 -6.29
N GLN A 98 11.74 -2.08 -5.33
CA GLN A 98 12.62 -1.91 -4.18
C GLN A 98 14.08 -1.65 -4.64
N GLN A 99 14.73 -0.68 -4.01
CA GLN A 99 16.07 -0.17 -4.37
C GLN A 99 16.17 0.56 -5.72
N ASP A 100 15.06 0.86 -6.41
CA ASP A 100 15.12 1.80 -7.54
C ASP A 100 15.37 3.22 -7.05
N GLU A 101 16.22 3.95 -7.75
CA GLU A 101 16.43 5.38 -7.52
C GLU A 101 15.17 6.15 -7.94
N PHE A 102 14.66 7.00 -7.06
CA PHE A 102 13.46 7.81 -7.35
C PHE A 102 13.71 9.31 -7.33
N GLY A 103 14.87 9.76 -6.87
CA GLY A 103 15.15 11.17 -6.68
C GLY A 103 16.48 11.44 -6.00
N ALA A 104 16.69 12.69 -5.61
CA ALA A 104 17.89 13.13 -4.90
C ALA A 104 17.61 14.32 -3.97
N LEU A 105 18.40 14.42 -2.90
CA LEU A 105 18.46 15.62 -2.05
C LEU A 105 19.81 16.29 -2.22
N GLU A 106 19.80 17.62 -2.37
CA GLU A 106 21.03 18.40 -2.44
C GLU A 106 21.06 19.45 -1.33
N SER A 107 22.26 19.65 -0.80
CA SER A 107 22.60 20.65 0.19
C SER A 107 23.77 21.50 -0.33
N VAL A 108 24.19 22.49 0.45
CA VAL A 108 25.41 23.26 0.15
C VAL A 108 26.71 22.47 0.36
N LYS A 109 26.64 21.25 0.92
CA LYS A 109 27.82 20.43 1.28
C LYS A 109 27.91 19.11 0.51
N ALA A 110 26.76 18.52 0.20
CA ALA A 110 26.64 17.17 -0.35
C ALA A 110 25.35 17.02 -1.17
N ALA A 111 25.32 15.98 -2.00
CA ALA A 111 24.12 15.47 -2.64
C ALA A 111 24.02 13.96 -2.34
N SER A 112 22.79 13.45 -2.22
CA SER A 112 22.53 12.02 -2.06
C SER A 112 21.35 11.62 -2.91
N GLU A 113 21.50 10.54 -3.66
CA GLU A 113 20.40 9.87 -4.33
C GLU A 113 19.48 9.20 -3.30
N LEU A 114 18.21 9.02 -3.67
CA LEU A 114 17.14 8.47 -2.83
C LEU A 114 16.57 7.20 -3.46
N TYR A 115 16.32 6.18 -2.63
CA TYR A 115 15.97 4.85 -3.12
C TYR A 115 14.69 4.33 -2.52
N SER A 116 13.89 3.66 -3.35
CA SER A 116 12.58 3.20 -2.94
C SER A 116 12.74 2.09 -1.89
N PRO A 117 12.12 2.22 -0.70
CA PRO A 117 12.22 1.19 0.33
C PRO A 117 11.47 -0.09 -0.05
N LEU A 118 10.45 0.02 -0.91
CA LEU A 118 9.57 -1.08 -1.34
C LEU A 118 9.25 -0.94 -2.83
N THR A 119 8.66 -2.00 -3.39
CA THR A 119 8.07 -2.02 -4.73
C THR A 119 6.65 -1.44 -4.69
N GLY A 120 6.33 -0.52 -5.59
CA GLY A 120 5.01 0.12 -5.67
C GLY A 120 4.88 1.24 -6.70
N GLU A 121 3.79 2.00 -6.59
CA GLU A 121 3.46 3.15 -7.44
C GLU A 121 3.47 4.43 -6.58
N VAL A 122 4.08 5.50 -7.09
CA VAL A 122 4.05 6.82 -6.44
C VAL A 122 2.64 7.41 -6.51
N LEU A 123 2.02 7.66 -5.35
CA LEU A 123 0.67 8.22 -5.24
C LEU A 123 0.66 9.74 -5.05
N GLU A 124 1.64 10.25 -4.29
CA GLU A 124 1.70 11.64 -3.89
C GLU A 124 3.15 12.05 -3.64
N VAL A 125 3.49 13.31 -3.89
CA VAL A 125 4.80 13.89 -3.54
C VAL A 125 4.60 15.17 -2.74
N ASN A 126 5.54 15.48 -1.86
CA ASN A 126 5.45 16.66 -1.02
C ASN A 126 5.83 17.93 -1.79
N THR A 127 4.85 18.54 -2.45
CA THR A 127 5.03 19.75 -3.27
C THR A 127 5.52 20.95 -2.47
N LEU A 128 5.37 20.96 -1.15
CA LEU A 128 5.88 22.04 -0.30
C LEU A 128 7.41 22.11 -0.29
N LEU A 129 8.11 21.01 -0.61
CA LEU A 129 9.57 20.95 -0.60
C LEU A 129 10.22 21.76 -1.73
N ALA A 130 9.47 22.09 -2.79
CA ALA A 130 9.95 22.99 -3.83
C ALA A 130 10.23 24.41 -3.29
N ASP A 131 9.37 24.90 -2.40
CA ASP A 131 9.52 26.23 -1.79
C ASP A 131 10.22 26.18 -0.42
N LYS A 132 10.16 25.03 0.27
CA LYS A 132 10.62 24.87 1.66
C LYS A 132 11.45 23.59 1.85
N PRO A 133 12.57 23.41 1.13
CA PRO A 133 13.39 22.20 1.22
C PRO A 133 13.90 21.92 2.64
N GLY A 134 14.18 22.96 3.43
CA GLY A 134 14.59 22.83 4.83
C GLY A 134 13.55 22.21 5.79
N LEU A 135 12.34 21.88 5.33
CA LEU A 135 11.43 21.01 6.09
C LEU A 135 12.02 19.60 6.29
N VAL A 136 12.84 19.12 5.34
CA VAL A 136 13.59 17.87 5.48
C VAL A 136 14.49 17.93 6.73
N ASN A 137 15.21 19.02 6.96
CA ASN A 137 16.04 19.17 8.14
C ASN A 137 15.22 19.32 9.44
N ARG A 138 14.16 20.13 9.43
CA ARG A 138 13.44 20.52 10.65
C ARG A 138 12.35 19.54 11.10
N SER A 139 11.82 18.74 10.17
CA SER A 139 10.59 17.96 10.38
C SER A 139 10.64 16.64 9.58
N CYS A 140 11.79 15.99 9.50
CA CYS A 140 12.05 14.79 8.66
C CYS A 140 11.03 13.65 8.82
N TYR A 141 10.45 13.46 10.00
CA TYR A 141 9.43 12.43 10.28
C TYR A 141 7.97 12.90 10.19
N LYS A 142 7.76 14.19 9.92
CA LYS A 142 6.43 14.83 9.86
C LYS A 142 6.27 15.59 8.56
N ASP A 143 6.60 16.87 8.52
CA ASP A 143 6.33 17.75 7.36
C ASP A 143 7.39 17.60 6.24
N GLY A 144 8.50 16.93 6.53
CA GLY A 144 9.60 16.65 5.61
C GLY A 144 9.52 15.29 4.90
N TRP A 145 8.33 14.67 4.86
CA TRP A 145 8.10 13.48 4.03
C TRP A 145 8.33 13.80 2.55
N LEU A 146 8.73 12.81 1.75
CA LEU A 146 9.15 12.99 0.36
C LEU A 146 8.06 12.54 -0.63
N MET A 147 7.59 11.30 -0.47
CA MET A 147 6.55 10.72 -1.31
C MET A 147 5.64 9.79 -0.50
N LYS A 148 4.46 9.50 -1.04
CA LYS A 148 3.62 8.36 -0.66
C LYS A 148 3.55 7.39 -1.82
N MET A 149 3.51 6.11 -1.51
CA MET A 149 3.43 5.05 -2.51
C MET A 149 2.50 3.93 -2.10
N THR A 150 2.04 3.15 -3.07
CA THR A 150 1.45 1.83 -2.82
C THR A 150 2.51 0.82 -2.39
N ILE A 151 2.09 -0.26 -1.74
CA ILE A 151 2.94 -1.38 -1.35
C ILE A 151 2.50 -2.60 -2.15
N ALA A 152 3.19 -2.87 -3.26
CA ALA A 152 2.83 -3.99 -4.13
C ALA A 152 3.25 -5.35 -3.55
N ASN A 153 4.32 -5.37 -2.74
CA ASN A 153 4.86 -6.57 -2.12
C ASN A 153 5.08 -6.38 -0.61
N PRO A 154 4.08 -6.65 0.24
CA PRO A 154 4.20 -6.46 1.69
C PRO A 154 5.31 -7.27 2.36
N ALA A 155 5.78 -8.37 1.76
CA ALA A 155 6.86 -9.18 2.33
C ALA A 155 8.21 -8.45 2.35
N GLU A 156 8.40 -7.41 1.53
CA GLU A 156 9.61 -6.59 1.54
C GLU A 156 9.78 -5.79 2.85
N LEU A 157 8.69 -5.54 3.60
CA LEU A 157 8.74 -4.91 4.92
C LEU A 157 9.53 -5.73 5.94
N ASP A 158 9.57 -7.06 5.79
CA ASP A 158 10.29 -7.96 6.69
C ASP A 158 11.82 -7.81 6.55
N GLY A 159 12.28 -7.28 5.40
CA GLY A 159 13.68 -6.95 5.16
C GLY A 159 14.11 -5.61 5.75
N LEU A 160 13.16 -4.78 6.22
CA LEU A 160 13.46 -3.47 6.77
C LEU A 160 13.69 -3.52 8.29
N MET A 161 14.54 -2.62 8.76
CA MET A 161 14.83 -2.46 10.18
C MET A 161 13.65 -1.82 10.91
N ASP A 162 13.36 -2.28 12.12
CA ASP A 162 12.60 -1.47 13.07
C ASP A 162 13.48 -0.37 13.67
N GLU A 163 12.88 0.55 14.41
CA GLU A 163 13.57 1.68 15.03
C GLU A 163 14.73 1.23 15.95
N ALA A 164 14.52 0.20 16.77
CA ALA A 164 15.56 -0.29 17.67
C ALA A 164 16.74 -0.94 16.91
N ALA A 165 16.48 -1.63 15.80
CA ALA A 165 17.52 -2.16 14.92
C ALA A 165 18.27 -1.03 14.20
N TYR A 166 17.54 -0.02 13.73
CA TYR A 166 18.15 1.14 13.08
C TYR A 166 19.05 1.94 14.03
N GLU A 167 18.64 2.15 15.29
CA GLU A 167 19.47 2.78 16.31
C GLU A 167 20.77 2.02 16.60
N ARG A 168 20.73 0.68 16.56
CA ARG A 168 21.94 -0.15 16.69
C ARG A 168 22.82 -0.04 15.45
N TYR A 169 22.21 0.00 14.26
CA TYR A 169 22.90 0.16 12.99
C TYR A 169 23.66 1.49 12.93
N ILE A 170 23.01 2.62 13.21
CA ILE A 170 23.67 3.94 13.20
C ILE A 170 24.85 4.00 14.18
N ARG A 171 24.69 3.45 15.39
CA ARG A 171 25.79 3.40 16.38
C ARG A 171 26.97 2.54 15.93
N SER A 172 26.74 1.58 15.03
CA SER A 172 27.80 0.71 14.52
C SER A 172 28.61 1.33 13.38
N ILE A 173 28.11 2.40 12.77
CA ILE A 173 28.75 3.12 11.65
C ILE A 173 29.29 4.50 12.04
N GLU A 174 29.00 4.97 13.26
CA GLU A 174 29.66 6.11 13.93
C GLU A 174 31.10 5.77 14.34
#